data_AF-A0A368B128-F1
#
_entry.id   AF-A0A368B128-F1
#
_cell.length_a   1.000
_cell.length_b   1.000
_cell.length_c   1.000
_cell.angle_alpha   90.00
_cell.angle_beta   90.00
_cell.angle_gamma   90.00
#
_symmetry.space_group_name_H-M   'P 1'
#
loop_
_entity.id
_entity.type
_entity.pdbx_description
1 polymer ?
#
loop_
_entity_poly.entity_id
_entity_poly.type
_entity_poly.pdbx_seq_one_letter_code
_entity_poly.pdbx_strand_id
1 'polypeptide(L)'
;MRLTINPTALLALLLALLLSSCMSLSTVEPEASIRIKTILPKYIEHEQFVSIKEYLTGKETTKNRLILRSIAEERTGLYLIISLNEKISSLPADTEIICEIFMPGELNAKVFEFPLPKVNRLPKTKHLLIGLTGSDWPYKKDALPTAWKISFIDSKSQVITEKSSQVWSL
;
A
#
# COMPACT_ATOMS: atom_id res chain seq x y z
N MET A 1 -3.29 -71.32 23.60
CA MET A 1 -4.48 -70.76 22.92
C MET A 1 -4.00 -70.09 21.63
N ARG A 2 -4.17 -70.74 20.46
CA ARG A 2 -3.67 -70.21 19.17
C ARG A 2 -4.69 -69.24 18.60
N LEU A 3 -4.33 -67.96 18.44
CA LEU A 3 -5.16 -66.99 17.72
C LEU A 3 -5.07 -67.29 16.20
N THR A 4 -6.17 -67.73 15.61
CA THR A 4 -6.33 -67.83 14.16
C THR A 4 -6.78 -66.47 13.64
N ILE A 5 -5.87 -65.68 13.08
CA ILE A 5 -6.21 -64.41 12.44
C ILE A 5 -6.74 -64.73 11.04
N ASN A 6 -8.00 -64.35 10.76
CA ASN A 6 -8.65 -64.60 9.48
C ASN A 6 -7.99 -63.73 8.40
N PRO A 7 -7.43 -64.30 7.32
CA PRO A 7 -6.69 -63.54 6.30
C PRO A 7 -7.53 -62.47 5.61
N THR A 8 -8.85 -62.65 5.54
CA THR A 8 -9.79 -61.66 5.00
C THR A 8 -9.93 -60.43 5.89
N ALA A 9 -9.85 -60.60 7.22
CA ALA A 9 -9.88 -59.49 8.17
C ALA A 9 -8.57 -58.69 8.15
N LEU A 10 -7.44 -59.35 7.90
CA LEU A 10 -6.14 -58.68 7.73
C LEU A 10 -6.10 -57.84 6.44
N LEU A 11 -6.65 -58.35 5.34
CA LEU A 11 -6.76 -57.63 4.08
C LEU A 11 -7.67 -56.40 4.19
N ALA A 12 -8.81 -56.53 4.88
CA ALA A 12 -9.73 -55.43 5.10
C ALA A 12 -9.11 -54.32 5.96
N LEU A 13 -8.30 -54.67 6.97
CA LEU A 13 -7.59 -53.71 7.81
C LEU A 13 -6.49 -52.96 7.04
N LEU A 14 -5.76 -53.65 6.17
CA LEU A 14 -4.75 -53.05 5.28
C LEU A 14 -5.37 -52.11 4.23
N LEU A 15 -6.56 -52.44 3.72
CA LEU A 15 -7.28 -51.59 2.76
C LEU A 15 -7.82 -50.31 3.42
N ALA A 16 -8.27 -50.38 4.67
CA ALA A 16 -8.72 -49.22 5.45
C ALA A 16 -7.57 -48.26 5.81
N LEU A 17 -6.37 -48.79 6.07
CA LEU A 17 -5.16 -47.99 6.32
C LEU A 17 -4.67 -47.26 5.07
N LEU A 18 -4.87 -47.81 3.87
CA LEU A 18 -4.47 -47.18 2.60
C LEU A 18 -5.37 -45.98 2.22
N LEU A 19 -6.65 -46.00 2.62
CA LEU A 19 -7.63 -44.97 2.27
C LEU A 19 -7.54 -43.69 3.14
N SER A 20 -6.78 -43.70 4.24
CA SER A 20 -6.63 -42.55 5.14
C SER A 20 -5.55 -41.54 4.71
N SER A 21 -4.91 -41.76 3.55
CA SER A 21 -3.67 -41.06 3.16
C SER A 21 -3.87 -39.81 2.29
N CYS A 22 -5.09 -39.48 1.89
CA CYS A 22 -5.34 -38.42 0.90
C CYS A 22 -6.33 -37.38 1.41
N MET A 23 -5.97 -36.67 2.48
CA MET A 23 -6.52 -35.36 2.73
C MET A 23 -5.37 -34.36 2.60
N SER A 24 -4.98 -34.12 1.34
CA SER A 24 -4.11 -33.00 1.00
C SER A 24 -4.83 -31.73 1.44
N LEU A 25 -4.44 -31.22 2.61
CA LEU A 25 -4.84 -29.91 3.07
C LEU A 25 -4.26 -28.93 2.04
N SER A 26 -5.07 -28.51 1.07
CA SER A 26 -4.74 -27.37 0.24
C SER A 26 -4.64 -26.18 1.18
N THR A 27 -3.43 -25.88 1.63
CA THR A 27 -3.13 -24.57 2.21
C THR A 27 -3.39 -23.58 1.09
N VAL A 28 -4.57 -22.98 1.11
CA VAL A 28 -4.82 -21.74 0.37
C VAL A 28 -3.77 -20.78 0.90
N GLU A 29 -2.69 -20.59 0.15
CA GLU A 29 -1.75 -19.53 0.45
C GLU A 29 -2.58 -18.25 0.50
N PRO A 30 -2.54 -17.49 1.62
CA PRO A 30 -3.28 -16.24 1.68
C PRO A 30 -2.83 -15.40 0.49
N GLU A 31 -3.79 -14.92 -0.29
CA GLU A 31 -3.56 -13.93 -1.34
C GLU A 31 -2.58 -12.90 -0.80
N ALA A 32 -1.48 -12.68 -1.51
CA ALA A 32 -0.37 -11.88 -1.02
C ALA A 32 -0.87 -10.49 -0.60
N SER A 33 -1.01 -10.27 0.71
CA SER A 33 -1.57 -9.02 1.23
C SER A 33 -0.68 -7.85 0.82
N ILE A 34 -1.32 -6.81 0.27
CA ILE A 34 -0.65 -5.57 -0.07
C ILE A 34 -0.17 -4.92 1.24
N ARG A 35 1.09 -4.50 1.26
CA ARG A 35 1.77 -3.95 2.43
C ARG A 35 2.62 -2.76 2.05
N ILE A 36 2.57 -1.72 2.88
CA ILE A 36 3.49 -0.60 2.79
C ILE A 36 4.87 -1.02 3.33
N LYS A 37 5.88 -1.05 2.46
CA LYS A 37 7.26 -1.35 2.85
C LYS A 37 7.90 -0.15 3.53
N THR A 38 7.93 0.98 2.84
CA THR A 38 8.61 2.19 3.30
C THR A 38 7.79 3.44 2.96
N ILE A 39 7.95 4.46 3.79
CA ILE A 39 7.47 5.82 3.54
C ILE A 39 8.64 6.75 3.82
N LEU A 40 9.02 7.53 2.82
CA LEU A 40 10.10 8.51 2.92
C LEU A 40 9.54 9.90 2.64
N PRO A 41 9.49 10.80 3.65
CA PRO A 41 9.18 12.20 3.41
C PRO A 41 10.32 12.88 2.66
N LYS A 42 9.98 13.67 1.64
CA LYS A 42 10.93 14.43 0.84
C LYS A 42 10.28 15.72 0.35
N TYR A 43 10.92 16.86 0.59
CA TYR A 43 10.51 18.10 -0.05
C TYR A 43 10.93 18.10 -1.53
N ILE A 44 10.01 18.49 -2.41
CA ILE A 44 10.26 18.54 -3.86
C ILE A 44 9.74 19.88 -4.41
N GLU A 45 10.61 20.59 -5.13
CA GLU A 45 10.28 21.84 -5.81
C GLU A 45 9.66 21.58 -7.19
N HIS A 46 8.89 22.54 -7.68
CA HIS A 46 8.21 22.47 -8.99
C HIS A 46 9.18 22.05 -10.11
N GLU A 47 10.35 22.67 -10.17
CA GLU A 47 11.38 22.49 -11.19
C GLU A 47 11.88 21.04 -11.24
N GLN A 48 11.84 20.33 -10.11
CA GLN A 48 12.26 18.94 -10.00
C GLN A 48 11.23 17.95 -10.59
N PHE A 49 9.99 18.39 -10.84
CA PHE A 49 8.99 17.61 -11.56
C PHE A 49 9.06 17.81 -13.08
N VAL A 50 9.53 18.98 -13.53
CA VAL A 50 9.51 19.36 -14.95
C VAL A 50 10.46 18.47 -15.74
N SER A 51 9.92 17.82 -16.76
CA SER A 51 10.71 17.02 -17.70
C SER A 51 10.99 17.79 -19.00
N ILE A 52 12.03 17.41 -19.75
CA ILE A 52 12.30 17.98 -21.09
C ILE A 52 11.06 17.88 -21.99
N LYS A 53 10.34 16.76 -21.94
CA LYS A 53 9.11 16.57 -22.71
C LYS A 53 8.03 17.57 -22.32
N GLU A 54 7.87 17.85 -21.04
CA GLU A 54 6.93 18.85 -20.57
C GLU A 54 7.33 20.25 -21.03
N TYR A 55 8.61 20.63 -20.94
CA TYR A 55 9.09 21.89 -21.48
C TYR A 55 8.74 22.07 -22.96
N LEU A 56 8.82 21.00 -23.74
CA LEU A 56 8.49 21.01 -25.17
C LEU A 56 6.98 20.96 -25.47
N THR A 57 6.13 20.50 -24.55
CA THR A 57 4.70 20.23 -24.81
C THR A 57 3.74 21.04 -23.95
N GLY A 58 4.22 21.72 -22.91
CA GLY A 58 3.43 22.40 -21.89
C GLY A 58 2.57 21.47 -21.02
N LYS A 59 2.75 20.14 -21.12
CA LYS A 59 1.93 19.15 -20.41
C LYS A 59 2.74 18.36 -19.40
N GLU A 60 2.26 18.30 -18.16
CA GLU A 60 2.88 17.51 -17.11
C GLU A 60 3.00 16.05 -17.55
N THR A 61 4.21 15.50 -17.44
CA THR A 61 4.43 14.08 -17.73
C THR A 61 4.80 13.35 -16.44
N THR A 62 3.83 12.68 -15.84
CA THR A 62 4.04 11.86 -14.64
C THR A 62 4.76 10.53 -14.93
N LYS A 63 4.93 10.18 -16.21
CA LYS A 63 5.53 8.92 -16.71
C LYS A 63 4.78 7.71 -16.14
N ASN A 64 5.48 6.77 -15.49
CA ASN A 64 4.93 5.60 -14.82
C ASN A 64 4.84 5.80 -13.30
N ARG A 65 4.55 7.02 -12.84
CA ARG A 65 4.39 7.35 -11.41
C ARG A 65 2.94 7.72 -11.14
N LEU A 66 2.40 7.28 -10.02
CA LEU A 66 1.19 7.85 -9.46
C LEU A 66 1.60 8.99 -8.51
N ILE A 67 1.12 10.20 -8.78
CA ILE A 67 1.36 11.38 -7.96
C ILE A 67 -0.01 11.95 -7.62
N LEU A 68 -0.34 12.04 -6.33
CA LEU A 68 -1.55 12.66 -5.82
C LEU A 68 -1.12 13.85 -4.96
N ARG A 69 -1.77 14.99 -5.11
CA ARG A 69 -1.42 16.25 -4.43
C ARG A 69 -2.63 16.80 -3.72
N SER A 70 -2.43 17.38 -2.55
CA SER A 70 -3.52 17.97 -1.77
C SER A 70 -4.10 19.21 -2.48
N ILE A 71 -3.22 19.98 -3.12
CA ILE A 71 -3.58 21.01 -4.10
C ILE A 71 -3.05 20.59 -5.47
N ALA A 72 -3.96 20.28 -6.40
CA ALA A 72 -3.63 19.57 -7.65
C ALA A 72 -2.65 20.36 -8.55
N GLU A 73 -2.83 21.68 -8.61
CA GLU A 73 -2.09 22.62 -9.45
C GLU A 73 -0.72 23.00 -8.85
N GLU A 74 -0.55 22.85 -7.54
CA GLU A 74 0.66 23.22 -6.82
C GLU A 74 1.62 22.04 -6.73
N ARG A 75 2.81 22.16 -7.31
CA ARG A 75 3.79 21.05 -7.30
C ARG A 75 4.78 21.10 -6.16
N THR A 76 5.06 22.29 -5.64
CA THR A 76 6.05 22.48 -4.58
C THR A 76 5.46 22.07 -3.24
N GLY A 77 6.17 21.24 -2.48
CA GLY A 77 5.74 20.83 -1.16
C GLY A 77 6.44 19.56 -0.66
N LEU A 78 5.90 19.00 0.43
CA LEU A 78 6.38 17.75 1.00
C LEU A 78 5.69 16.57 0.33
N TYR A 79 6.47 15.62 -0.17
CA TYR A 79 5.98 14.36 -0.70
C TYR A 79 6.34 13.19 0.20
N LEU A 80 5.36 12.39 0.55
CA LEU A 80 5.54 11.06 1.11
C LEU A 80 5.71 10.06 -0.04
N ILE A 81 6.94 9.56 -0.20
CA ILE A 81 7.25 8.54 -1.19
C ILE A 81 6.94 7.18 -0.57
N ILE A 82 5.83 6.58 -0.99
CA ILE A 82 5.32 5.32 -0.46
C ILE A 82 5.74 4.19 -1.39
N SER A 83 6.37 3.16 -0.83
CA SER A 83 6.73 1.95 -1.56
C SER A 83 5.92 0.75 -1.06
N LEU A 84 5.25 0.06 -1.98
CA LEU A 84 4.45 -1.13 -1.69
C LEU A 84 5.24 -2.42 -1.98
N ASN A 85 4.83 -3.54 -1.39
CA ASN A 85 5.31 -4.86 -1.81
C ASN A 85 4.79 -5.26 -3.19
N GLU A 86 3.57 -4.84 -3.53
CA GLU A 86 2.88 -5.09 -4.80
C GLU A 86 2.79 -3.84 -5.68
N LYS A 87 2.32 -4.02 -6.92
CA LYS A 87 2.10 -2.89 -7.83
C LYS A 87 0.86 -2.11 -7.42
N ILE A 88 0.86 -0.82 -7.64
CA ILE A 88 -0.30 0.07 -7.41
C ILE A 88 -1.52 -0.40 -8.23
N SER A 89 -1.28 -0.95 -9.42
CA SER A 89 -2.35 -1.55 -10.24
C SER A 89 -3.03 -2.77 -9.62
N SER A 90 -2.51 -3.33 -8.52
CA SER A 90 -3.13 -4.42 -7.77
C SER A 90 -4.04 -3.93 -6.65
N LEU A 91 -4.05 -2.61 -6.35
CA LEU A 91 -4.97 -2.05 -5.37
C LEU A 91 -6.43 -2.14 -5.86
N PRO A 92 -7.39 -2.38 -4.96
CA PRO A 92 -8.81 -2.21 -5.26
C PRO A 92 -9.09 -0.84 -5.88
N ALA A 93 -9.97 -0.79 -6.88
CA ALA A 93 -10.26 0.45 -7.62
C ALA A 93 -10.93 1.53 -6.74
N ASP A 94 -11.58 1.11 -5.66
CA ASP A 94 -12.24 1.93 -4.66
C ASP A 94 -11.32 2.26 -3.47
N THR A 95 -10.01 2.02 -3.59
CA THR A 95 -9.05 2.38 -2.54
C THR A 95 -9.00 3.90 -2.36
N GLU A 96 -9.02 4.31 -1.11
CA GLU A 96 -8.75 5.66 -0.65
C GLU A 96 -7.53 5.66 0.25
N ILE A 97 -6.66 6.67 0.09
CA ILE A 97 -5.45 6.81 0.89
C ILE A 97 -5.67 7.93 1.88
N ILE A 98 -5.69 7.59 3.16
CA ILE A 98 -5.84 8.51 4.28
C ILE A 98 -4.46 8.81 4.85
N CYS A 99 -4.13 10.10 4.93
CA CYS A 99 -2.87 10.59 5.46
C CYS A 99 -3.13 11.44 6.70
N GLU A 100 -2.79 10.92 7.87
CA GLU A 100 -2.87 11.63 9.14
C GLU A 100 -1.48 12.15 9.49
N ILE A 101 -1.31 13.48 9.57
CA ILE A 101 -0.01 14.14 9.61
C ILE A 101 0.03 15.12 10.77
N PHE A 102 0.95 14.92 11.71
CA PHE A 102 1.30 15.93 12.69
C PHE A 102 2.30 16.91 12.07
N MET A 103 1.82 18.11 11.79
CA MET A 103 2.66 19.19 11.27
C MET A 103 3.64 19.68 12.35
N PRO A 104 4.79 20.24 11.96
CA PRO A 104 5.72 20.85 12.90
C PRO A 104 5.03 21.87 13.83
N GLY A 105 5.07 21.58 15.14
CA GLY A 105 4.53 22.44 16.19
C GLY A 105 3.02 22.31 16.43
N GLU A 106 2.32 21.44 15.72
CA GLU A 106 0.89 21.21 15.91
C GLU A 106 0.63 20.03 16.87
N LEU A 107 -0.41 20.17 17.70
CA LEU A 107 -0.80 19.16 18.70
C LEU A 107 -1.82 18.14 18.18
N ASN A 108 -2.45 18.42 17.04
CA ASN A 108 -3.45 17.57 16.43
C ASN A 108 -3.00 17.18 15.02
N ALA A 109 -3.28 15.95 14.62
CA ALA A 109 -3.03 15.52 13.25
C ALA A 109 -4.00 16.22 12.29
N LYS A 110 -3.48 16.66 11.14
CA LYS A 110 -4.29 17.00 9.97
C LYS A 110 -4.53 15.77 9.14
N VAL A 111 -5.74 15.64 8.60
CA VAL A 111 -6.15 14.50 7.78
C VAL A 111 -6.28 14.95 6.33
N PHE A 112 -5.65 14.20 5.43
CA PHE A 112 -5.76 14.39 3.98
C PHE A 112 -6.22 13.09 3.33
N GLU A 113 -7.17 13.21 2.42
CA GLU A 113 -7.82 12.07 1.76
C GLU A 113 -7.50 12.11 0.27
N PHE A 114 -7.02 10.98 -0.25
CA PHE A 114 -6.60 10.86 -1.64
C PHE A 114 -7.28 9.65 -2.28
N PRO A 115 -8.42 9.84 -2.97
CA PRO A 115 -9.02 8.76 -3.73
C PRO A 115 -8.10 8.35 -4.88
N LEU A 116 -8.05 7.05 -5.20
CA LEU A 116 -7.38 6.61 -6.41
C LEU A 116 -8.07 7.21 -7.65
N PRO A 117 -7.30 7.62 -8.68
CA PRO A 117 -7.88 8.21 -9.87
C PRO A 117 -8.71 7.16 -10.63
N LYS A 118 -9.90 7.56 -11.05
CA LYS A 118 -10.82 6.73 -11.84
C LYS A 118 -10.34 6.64 -13.31
N VAL A 119 -9.29 5.87 -13.53
CA VAL A 119 -8.68 5.64 -14.85
C VAL A 119 -8.73 4.16 -15.22
N ASN A 120 -8.73 3.86 -16.52
CA ASN A 120 -8.79 2.49 -17.03
C ASN A 120 -7.65 1.60 -16.51
N ARG A 121 -6.48 2.19 -16.24
CA ARG A 121 -5.33 1.44 -15.72
C ARG A 121 -4.43 2.33 -14.87
N LEU A 122 -4.23 1.93 -13.62
CA LEU A 122 -3.22 2.53 -12.77
C LEU A 122 -1.80 2.16 -13.25
N PRO A 123 -0.79 3.00 -12.95
CA PRO A 123 0.61 2.71 -13.25
C PRO A 123 1.09 1.37 -12.67
N LYS A 124 1.91 0.63 -13.42
CA LYS A 124 2.47 -0.68 -13.00
C LYS A 124 3.72 -0.55 -12.13
N THR A 125 3.80 0.50 -11.32
CA THR A 125 4.90 0.78 -10.39
C THR A 125 4.51 0.35 -8.97
N LYS A 126 5.50 0.18 -8.10
CA LYS A 126 5.32 -0.06 -6.65
C LYS A 126 5.44 1.22 -5.82
N HIS A 127 5.70 2.35 -6.47
CA HIS A 127 5.94 3.64 -5.81
C HIS A 127 4.86 4.64 -6.19
N LEU A 128 4.27 5.29 -5.18
CA LEU A 128 3.43 6.46 -5.35
C LEU A 128 3.98 7.62 -4.53
N LEU A 129 3.63 8.83 -4.96
CA LEU A 129 3.97 10.06 -4.27
C LEU A 129 2.66 10.71 -3.81
N ILE A 130 2.54 10.93 -2.51
CA ILE A 130 1.47 11.75 -1.93
C ILE A 130 2.06 13.09 -1.51
N GLY A 131 1.62 14.17 -2.14
CA GLY A 131 2.11 15.53 -1.94
C GLY A 131 1.18 16.34 -1.06
N LEU A 132 1.72 16.89 0.02
CA LEU A 132 1.15 18.04 0.72
C LEU A 132 1.78 19.28 0.10
N THR A 133 1.01 20.02 -0.70
CA THR A 133 1.55 21.04 -1.60
C THR A 133 0.96 22.42 -1.34
N GLY A 134 1.67 23.45 -1.78
CA GLY A 134 1.25 24.84 -1.61
C GLY A 134 1.02 25.20 -0.13
N SER A 135 -0.16 25.75 0.18
CA SER A 135 -0.51 26.15 1.53
C SER A 135 -0.69 25.00 2.52
N ASP A 136 -0.88 23.76 2.04
CA ASP A 136 -1.01 22.59 2.92
C ASP A 136 0.34 22.13 3.50
N TRP A 137 1.45 22.60 2.92
CA TRP A 137 2.79 22.47 3.49
C TRP A 137 3.53 23.81 3.47
N PRO A 138 3.24 24.72 4.41
CA PRO A 138 3.80 26.08 4.44
C PRO A 138 5.25 26.15 4.94
N TYR A 139 5.92 25.00 5.12
CA TYR A 139 7.25 24.91 5.73
C TYR A 139 8.36 24.86 4.68
N LYS A 140 9.57 25.24 5.12
CA LYS A 140 10.78 25.20 4.27
C LYS A 140 11.21 23.75 3.97
N LYS A 141 12.10 23.60 2.98
CA LYS A 141 12.59 22.31 2.46
C LYS A 141 13.14 21.32 3.49
N ASP A 142 13.68 21.82 4.60
CA ASP A 142 14.33 20.98 5.63
C ASP A 142 13.32 20.53 6.72
N ALA A 143 12.09 21.03 6.69
CA ALA A 143 11.05 20.63 7.62
C ALA A 143 10.48 19.26 7.26
N LEU A 144 10.30 18.43 8.28
CA LEU A 144 9.70 17.11 8.19
C LEU A 144 8.47 17.04 9.12
N PRO A 145 7.48 16.20 8.81
CA PRO A 145 6.35 15.99 9.71
C PRO A 145 6.84 15.38 11.03
N THR A 146 6.27 15.83 12.15
CA THR A 146 6.62 15.34 13.48
C THR A 146 6.26 13.86 13.63
N ALA A 147 5.07 13.50 13.16
CA ALA A 147 4.62 12.12 13.07
C ALA A 147 3.63 11.97 11.91
N TRP A 148 3.45 10.75 11.45
CA TRP A 148 2.51 10.44 10.38
C TRP A 148 1.95 9.03 10.54
N LYS A 149 0.70 8.83 10.08
CA LYS A 149 0.09 7.53 9.85
C LYS A 149 -0.59 7.56 8.49
N ILE A 150 -0.29 6.58 7.66
CA ILE A 150 -0.84 6.44 6.32
C ILE A 150 -1.59 5.12 6.23
N SER A 151 -2.84 5.20 5.81
CA SER A 151 -3.77 4.07 5.73
C SER A 151 -4.37 4.01 4.33
N PHE A 152 -4.45 2.80 3.79
CA PHE A 152 -5.14 2.51 2.54
C PHE A 152 -6.41 1.80 2.94
N ILE A 153 -7.56 2.39 2.64
CA ILE A 153 -8.87 1.86 2.99
C ILE A 153 -9.68 1.58 1.73
N ASP A 154 -10.62 0.64 1.81
CA ASP A 154 -11.62 0.44 0.75
C ASP A 154 -12.85 1.35 0.97
N SER A 155 -13.82 1.29 0.04
CA SER A 155 -15.08 2.05 0.16
C SER A 155 -15.96 1.67 1.37
N LYS A 156 -15.64 0.57 2.05
CA LYS A 156 -16.31 0.12 3.29
C LYS A 156 -15.51 0.50 4.53
N SER A 157 -14.51 1.35 4.38
CA SER A 157 -13.58 1.78 5.45
C SER A 157 -12.79 0.63 6.07
N GLN A 158 -12.61 -0.48 5.35
CA GLN A 158 -11.73 -1.57 5.79
C GLN A 158 -10.29 -1.24 5.45
N VAL A 159 -9.39 -1.42 6.42
CA VAL A 159 -7.96 -1.18 6.23
C VAL A 159 -7.36 -2.29 5.37
N ILE A 160 -6.92 -1.92 4.18
CA ILE A 160 -6.13 -2.78 3.28
C ILE A 160 -4.71 -2.89 3.82
N THR A 161 -4.09 -1.75 4.14
CA THR A 161 -2.76 -1.68 4.74
C THR A 161 -2.55 -0.32 5.42
N GLU A 162 -1.75 -0.29 6.48
CA GLU A 162 -1.36 0.94 7.14
C GLU A 162 0.12 0.91 7.56
N LYS A 163 0.70 2.08 7.75
CA LYS A 163 2.03 2.25 8.33
C LYS A 163 2.12 3.63 8.99
N SER A 164 2.81 3.71 10.12
CA SER A 164 3.07 4.96 10.83
C SER A 164 4.57 5.21 11.05
N SER A 165 4.90 6.45 11.38
CA SER A 165 6.23 6.80 11.90
C SER A 165 6.42 6.18 13.29
N GLN A 166 7.67 6.01 13.71
CA GLN A 166 7.96 5.48 15.04
C GLN A 166 7.38 6.35 16.18
N VAL A 167 7.33 7.67 15.96
CA VAL A 167 6.86 8.65 16.95
C VAL A 167 5.33 8.61 17.13
N TRP A 168 4.59 8.09 16.14
CA TRP A 168 3.13 8.03 16.19
C TRP A 168 2.57 7.16 17.33
N SER A 169 3.31 6.12 17.72
CA SER A 169 2.87 5.13 18.72
C SER A 169 3.50 5.35 20.09
N LEU A 170 4.13 6.51 20.33
CA LEU A 170 4.75 6.88 21.60
C LEU A 170 3.76 7.54 22.56
#